data_AF-A0A4W5MF73-F1
#
_entry.id   AF-A0A4W5MF73-F1
#
_cell.length_a   1.000
_cell.length_b   1.000
_cell.length_c   1.000
_cell.angle_alpha   90.00
_cell.angle_beta   90.00
_cell.angle_gamma   90.00
#
_symmetry.space_group_name_H-M   'P 1'
#
loop_
_entity.id
_entity.type
_entity.pdbx_description
1 polymer ?
#
loop_
_entity_poly.entity_id
_entity_poly.type
_entity_poly.pdbx_seq_one_letter_code
_entity_poly.pdbx_strand_id
1 'polypeptide(L)'
;MAALFQARKALGLCVSGCRSLSSLAELPEMHQMMRQTCRDYADRELAPIAGKLDKEHLFPAQQVHTPLNRYTLTPLNRRYIYIYTHTHTHTNSVVFTLFQRGPSNLMTQQRPQNSLHFHLSYQNEKKLIHFICQNIFLKNVCISSHIIICTYNCLPSPPKKASTCVFLQVRELGAMGVMAVEVPEELGGAGMDYLAYSLAVEEISRGCGSTGLVVSVNNSLYIGPILKFGTQEQKDQWITPFTTGEKVGCFALSEPGNGSDAGAASTLARQEGEEWVLNGTKAWISNCWDASATVVFATTDKSLKHKGISAFLVPMPHPGLSLGKKEDKLGIRATSTANLILEDCRIPLGNMLGPRGSGFKIAMQTLDSGRIGIASQALGIAQSALDCAVDYAHKRTAFGAPIGKLQAVQFKLADMAVAVESARLLTWKAAMLKDAKKPFTKEAAMAKLSASEAATFCGHQSIQVLGGMGYVTDMPAERHYRDARITEIYEGTSEIQRLVIAGQLLKEYVP
;
A
#
# COMPACT_ATOMS: atom_id res chain seq x y z
N MET A 1 -29.35 43.23 24.68
CA MET A 1 -28.64 42.11 24.00
C MET A 1 -29.38 41.53 22.80
N ALA A 2 -30.72 41.52 22.73
CA ALA A 2 -31.44 41.07 21.52
C ALA A 2 -31.36 42.04 20.31
N ALA A 3 -31.01 43.32 20.53
CA ALA A 3 -30.85 44.31 19.46
C ALA A 3 -29.49 44.25 18.73
N LEU A 4 -28.48 43.58 19.29
CA LEU A 4 -27.16 43.41 18.66
C LEU A 4 -27.12 42.27 17.62
N PHE A 5 -28.15 41.40 17.62
CA PHE A 5 -28.23 40.27 16.69
C PHE A 5 -28.92 40.60 15.35
N GLN A 6 -29.72 41.67 15.30
CA GLN A 6 -30.42 42.08 14.05
C GLN A 6 -29.61 43.05 13.18
N ALA A 7 -28.61 43.75 13.71
CA ALA A 7 -27.80 44.71 12.94
C ALA A 7 -26.75 44.05 12.01
N ARG A 8 -26.50 42.74 12.14
CA ARG A 8 -25.46 42.04 11.35
C ARG A 8 -25.92 41.56 9.97
N LYS A 9 -27.22 41.62 9.67
CA LYS A 9 -27.77 41.15 8.38
C LYS A 9 -27.91 42.25 7.32
N ALA A 10 -27.64 43.52 7.67
CA ALA A 10 -27.89 44.67 6.80
C ALA A 10 -26.64 45.37 6.25
N LEU A 11 -25.43 44.94 6.62
CA LEU A 11 -24.18 45.54 6.12
C LEU A 11 -23.40 44.51 5.30
N GLY A 12 -23.75 44.40 4.02
CA GLY A 12 -22.99 43.68 3.01
C GLY A 12 -21.61 44.30 2.79
N LEU A 13 -20.69 44.04 3.72
CA LEU A 13 -19.28 44.41 3.61
C LEU A 13 -18.45 43.14 3.42
N CYS A 14 -17.90 43.02 2.22
CA CYS A 14 -16.86 42.10 1.85
C CYS A 14 -15.63 42.31 2.75
N VAL A 15 -15.21 41.27 3.47
CA VAL A 15 -13.88 41.17 4.05
C VAL A 15 -13.30 39.83 3.62
N SER A 16 -12.39 39.90 2.66
CA SER A 16 -11.39 38.88 2.37
C SER A 16 -10.60 38.54 3.63
N GLY A 17 -10.70 37.31 4.13
CA GLY A 17 -9.89 36.88 5.26
C GLY A 17 -10.31 35.53 5.83
N CYS A 18 -9.48 34.52 5.59
CA CYS A 18 -9.31 33.28 6.35
C CYS A 18 -10.58 32.45 6.64
N ARG A 19 -10.80 31.38 5.86
CA ARG A 19 -11.70 30.27 6.25
C ARG A 19 -11.23 29.73 7.61
N SER A 20 -12.15 29.69 8.57
CA SER A 20 -11.88 29.25 9.94
C SER A 20 -11.42 27.78 10.00
N LEU A 21 -10.48 27.51 10.91
CA LEU A 21 -9.89 26.20 11.24
C LEU A 21 -10.90 25.13 11.72
N SER A 22 -12.19 25.46 11.85
CA SER A 22 -13.25 24.53 12.28
C SER A 22 -13.65 23.49 11.24
N SER A 23 -13.07 23.50 10.04
CA SER A 23 -13.25 22.46 9.01
C SER A 23 -12.24 21.30 9.07
N LEU A 24 -11.37 21.27 10.09
CA LEU A 24 -10.26 20.31 10.22
C LEU A 24 -10.68 18.85 10.55
N ALA A 25 -11.94 18.58 10.89
CA ALA A 25 -12.33 17.29 11.50
C ALA A 25 -13.04 16.31 10.57
N GLU A 26 -13.65 16.76 9.47
CA GLU A 26 -14.33 15.86 8.55
C GLU A 26 -13.55 15.77 7.24
N LEU A 27 -13.02 14.57 6.98
CA LEU A 27 -12.44 14.23 5.69
C LEU A 27 -13.51 14.42 4.59
N PRO A 28 -13.14 14.89 3.38
CA PRO A 28 -14.06 14.85 2.25
C PRO A 28 -14.57 13.43 1.98
N GLU A 29 -15.74 13.28 1.36
CA GLU A 29 -16.40 11.99 1.12
C GLU A 29 -15.49 10.98 0.42
N MET A 30 -14.75 11.40 -0.60
CA MET A 30 -13.80 10.55 -1.32
C MET A 30 -12.66 10.05 -0.42
N HIS A 31 -12.14 10.88 0.48
CA HIS A 31 -11.12 10.51 1.45
C HIS A 31 -11.66 9.56 2.52
N GLN A 32 -12.89 9.77 2.97
CA GLN A 32 -13.57 8.85 3.88
C GLN A 32 -13.74 7.47 3.23
N MET A 33 -14.19 7.43 1.97
CA MET A 33 -14.37 6.19 1.21
C MET A 33 -13.05 5.46 1.00
N MET A 34 -11.97 6.17 0.60
CA MET A 34 -10.64 5.59 0.46
C MET A 34 -10.15 4.98 1.79
N ARG A 35 -10.25 5.74 2.88
CA ARG A 35 -9.85 5.29 4.22
C ARG A 35 -10.65 4.05 4.64
N GLN A 36 -11.97 4.09 4.51
CA GLN A 36 -12.84 2.97 4.90
C GLN A 36 -12.56 1.71 4.06
N THR A 37 -12.39 1.87 2.75
CA THR A 37 -12.09 0.76 1.83
C THR A 37 -10.76 0.10 2.18
N CYS A 38 -9.72 0.89 2.46
CA CYS A 38 -8.43 0.37 2.89
C CYS A 38 -8.50 -0.29 4.26
N ARG A 39 -9.28 0.26 5.20
CA ARG A 39 -9.51 -0.31 6.54
C ARG A 39 -10.18 -1.67 6.46
N ASP A 40 -11.27 -1.77 5.71
CA ASP A 40 -12.02 -3.01 5.57
C ASP A 40 -11.15 -4.11 4.94
N TYR A 41 -10.35 -3.74 3.94
CA TYR A 41 -9.38 -4.65 3.34
C TYR A 41 -8.27 -5.05 4.33
N ALA A 42 -7.72 -4.11 5.08
CA ALA A 42 -6.68 -4.37 6.08
C ALA A 42 -7.17 -5.34 7.17
N ASP A 43 -8.36 -5.12 7.70
CA ASP A 43 -8.96 -5.95 8.75
C ASP A 43 -9.32 -7.35 8.23
N ARG A 44 -9.80 -7.46 6.98
CA ARG A 44 -10.27 -8.73 6.41
C ARG A 44 -9.16 -9.59 5.81
N GLU A 45 -8.22 -8.96 5.10
CA GLU A 45 -7.26 -9.67 4.24
C GLU A 45 -5.81 -9.58 4.74
N LEU A 46 -5.43 -8.52 5.46
CA LEU A 46 -4.04 -8.32 5.90
C LEU A 46 -3.81 -8.79 7.34
N ALA A 47 -4.55 -8.23 8.31
CA ALA A 47 -4.37 -8.48 9.73
C ALA A 47 -4.39 -9.98 10.11
N PRO A 48 -5.31 -10.82 9.58
CA PRO A 48 -5.39 -12.23 9.97
C PRO A 48 -4.16 -13.08 9.59
N ILE A 49 -3.38 -12.66 8.60
CA ILE A 49 -2.23 -13.42 8.10
C ILE A 49 -0.88 -12.74 8.34
N ALA A 50 -0.87 -11.48 8.80
CA ALA A 50 0.34 -10.71 8.93
C ALA A 50 1.37 -11.32 9.91
N GLY A 51 0.92 -11.97 10.99
CA GLY A 51 1.81 -12.68 11.91
C GLY A 51 2.48 -13.92 11.29
N LYS A 52 1.79 -14.62 10.37
CA LYS A 52 2.36 -15.74 9.62
C LYS A 52 3.43 -15.24 8.64
N LEU A 53 3.11 -14.19 7.87
CA LEU A 53 4.03 -13.60 6.89
C LEU A 53 5.32 -13.10 7.54
N ASP A 54 5.21 -12.44 8.70
CA ASP A 54 6.37 -12.00 9.49
C ASP A 54 7.26 -13.17 9.93
N LYS A 55 6.67 -14.23 10.51
CA LYS A 55 7.42 -15.43 10.97
C LYS A 55 8.15 -16.13 9.82
N GLU A 56 7.47 -16.27 8.68
CA GLU A 56 8.00 -17.00 7.52
C GLU A 56 8.89 -16.11 6.61
N HIS A 57 9.09 -14.83 6.95
CA HIS A 57 9.81 -13.85 6.10
C HIS A 57 9.30 -13.82 4.65
N LEU A 58 8.01 -14.09 4.47
CA LEU A 58 7.42 -14.18 3.15
C LEU A 58 7.11 -12.78 2.65
N PHE A 59 7.96 -12.31 1.75
CA PHE A 59 7.56 -11.27 0.82
C PHE A 59 6.44 -11.82 -0.07
N PRO A 60 5.52 -10.96 -0.54
CA PRO A 60 4.63 -11.27 -1.67
C PRO A 60 5.37 -11.51 -3.02
N ALA A 61 6.51 -12.22 -3.04
CA ALA A 61 7.37 -12.46 -4.20
C ALA A 61 6.66 -13.30 -5.28
N GLN A 62 5.91 -14.31 -4.83
CA GLN A 62 5.06 -15.12 -5.70
C GLN A 62 3.86 -14.32 -6.26
N GLN A 63 3.66 -13.06 -5.88
CA GLN A 63 2.54 -12.23 -6.33
C GLN A 63 2.95 -11.28 -7.46
N VAL A 64 4.18 -10.76 -7.44
CA VAL A 64 4.70 -9.82 -8.45
C VAL A 64 5.21 -10.59 -9.70
N HIS A 65 5.92 -11.70 -9.51
CA HIS A 65 6.59 -12.42 -10.61
C HIS A 65 5.84 -13.65 -11.16
N THR A 66 4.65 -13.98 -10.66
CA THR A 66 3.89 -15.14 -11.17
C THR A 66 2.99 -14.70 -12.33
N PRO A 67 3.26 -15.08 -13.59
CA PRO A 67 2.28 -14.93 -14.65
C PRO A 67 1.04 -15.76 -14.29
N LEU A 68 -0.16 -15.17 -14.44
CA LEU A 68 -1.45 -15.84 -14.23
C LEU A 68 -1.54 -17.22 -14.92
N ASN A 69 -0.72 -17.47 -15.94
CA ASN A 69 -0.67 -18.69 -16.72
C ASN A 69 0.09 -19.88 -16.08
N ARG A 70 0.72 -19.73 -14.91
CA ARG A 70 1.43 -20.85 -14.23
C ARG A 70 0.64 -21.55 -13.12
N TYR A 71 -0.60 -21.12 -12.85
CA TYR A 71 -1.54 -22.01 -12.19
C TYR A 71 -2.13 -22.94 -13.25
N THR A 72 -1.45 -24.06 -13.53
CA THR A 72 -2.22 -25.28 -13.78
C THR A 72 -3.09 -25.44 -12.55
N LEU A 73 -4.37 -25.08 -12.67
CA LEU A 73 -5.40 -25.55 -11.79
C LEU A 73 -5.28 -27.08 -11.81
N THR A 74 -4.52 -27.66 -10.88
CA THR A 74 -4.71 -29.07 -10.55
C THR A 74 -6.18 -29.14 -10.18
N PRO A 75 -7.02 -29.90 -10.91
CA PRO A 75 -8.44 -29.89 -10.65
C PRO A 75 -8.63 -30.48 -9.25
N LEU A 76 -8.80 -29.61 -8.25
CA LEU A 76 -9.53 -29.97 -7.06
C LEU A 76 -10.87 -30.47 -7.58
N ASN A 77 -11.22 -31.69 -7.17
CA ASN A 77 -12.33 -32.52 -7.61
C ASN A 77 -13.70 -31.79 -7.57
N ARG A 78 -13.88 -30.79 -8.45
CA ARG A 78 -15.04 -29.90 -8.49
C ARG A 78 -15.92 -30.35 -9.64
N ARG A 79 -17.13 -30.79 -9.29
CA ARG A 79 -18.20 -31.09 -10.25
C ARG A 79 -18.72 -29.75 -10.78
N TYR A 80 -18.48 -29.49 -12.06
CA TYR A 80 -19.08 -28.35 -12.77
C TYR A 80 -20.41 -28.80 -13.38
N ILE A 81 -21.44 -27.95 -13.25
CA ILE A 81 -22.70 -28.08 -13.98
C ILE A 81 -22.62 -27.08 -15.14
N TYR A 82 -22.74 -27.58 -16.37
CA TYR A 82 -22.85 -26.75 -17.56
C TYR A 82 -24.31 -26.70 -17.98
N ILE A 83 -24.84 -25.49 -18.17
CA ILE A 83 -26.18 -25.26 -18.72
C ILE A 83 -26.00 -24.74 -20.14
N TYR A 84 -26.44 -25.52 -21.12
CA TYR A 84 -26.54 -25.08 -22.51
C TYR A 84 -27.99 -24.69 -22.80
N THR A 85 -28.16 -23.51 -23.41
CA THR A 85 -29.45 -23.04 -23.91
C THR A 85 -29.43 -23.07 -25.44
N HIS A 86 -30.37 -23.81 -26.04
CA HIS A 86 -30.68 -23.70 -27.47
C HIS A 86 -32.04 -23.03 -27.62
N THR A 87 -32.07 -21.87 -28.26
CA THR A 87 -33.28 -21.15 -28.66
C THR A 87 -33.69 -21.60 -30.06
N HIS A 88 -34.84 -22.27 -30.17
CA HIS A 88 -35.46 -22.58 -31.46
C HIS A 88 -36.47 -21.48 -31.81
N THR A 89 -36.09 -20.59 -32.72
CA THR A 89 -36.88 -19.41 -33.13
C THR A 89 -38.19 -19.76 -33.85
N HIS A 90 -38.35 -20.98 -34.34
CA HIS A 90 -39.57 -21.42 -35.02
C HIS A 90 -40.66 -22.02 -34.10
N THR A 91 -40.34 -22.37 -32.84
CA THR A 91 -41.28 -23.08 -31.95
C THR A 91 -41.54 -22.40 -30.60
N ASN A 92 -40.99 -21.21 -30.36
CA ASN A 92 -41.12 -20.48 -29.09
C ASN A 92 -40.87 -21.37 -27.85
N SER A 93 -39.79 -22.15 -27.91
CA SER A 93 -39.37 -23.08 -26.86
C SER A 93 -37.88 -22.95 -26.58
N VAL A 94 -37.51 -22.90 -25.30
CA VAL A 94 -36.13 -22.99 -24.83
C VAL A 94 -35.94 -24.35 -24.17
N VAL A 95 -34.94 -25.10 -24.62
CA VAL A 95 -34.54 -26.38 -24.01
C VAL A 95 -33.31 -26.17 -23.16
N PHE A 96 -33.42 -26.51 -21.88
CA PHE A 96 -32.29 -26.53 -20.95
C PHE A 96 -31.72 -27.95 -20.93
N THR A 97 -30.42 -28.09 -21.17
CA THR A 97 -29.71 -29.37 -20.99
C THR A 97 -28.66 -29.18 -19.92
N LEU A 98 -28.83 -29.87 -18.79
CA LEU A 98 -27.80 -29.96 -17.74
C LEU A 98 -26.84 -31.11 -18.05
N PHE A 99 -25.54 -30.83 -18.02
CA PHE A 99 -24.50 -31.85 -18.10
C PHE A 99 -23.76 -31.97 -16.77
N GLN A 100 -23.58 -33.21 -16.29
CA GLN A 100 -22.69 -33.53 -15.18
C GLN A 100 -21.42 -34.16 -15.76
N ARG A 101 -20.26 -33.50 -15.62
CA ARG A 101 -18.99 -34.02 -16.14
C ARG A 101 -18.33 -34.97 -15.13
N GLY A 102 -17.96 -36.17 -15.57
CA GLY A 102 -17.04 -37.07 -14.86
C GLY A 102 -15.56 -36.81 -15.24
N PRO A 103 -14.59 -37.30 -14.46
CA PRO A 103 -13.18 -36.90 -14.59
C PRO A 103 -12.47 -37.69 -15.69
N SER A 104 -12.44 -37.19 -16.93
CA SER A 104 -11.46 -37.62 -17.92
C SER A 104 -11.25 -36.57 -19.03
N ASN A 105 -9.98 -36.34 -19.36
CA ASN A 105 -9.51 -35.45 -20.41
C ASN A 105 -9.56 -36.19 -21.76
N LEU A 106 -10.51 -35.84 -22.64
CA LEU A 106 -10.42 -35.94 -24.11
C LEU A 106 -11.75 -35.45 -24.72
N MET A 107 -11.69 -34.53 -25.68
CA MET A 107 -12.85 -34.21 -26.53
C MET A 107 -13.08 -35.39 -27.48
N THR A 108 -14.15 -36.15 -27.25
CA THR A 108 -14.76 -37.02 -28.25
C THR A 108 -16.24 -36.70 -28.34
N GLN A 109 -16.76 -36.56 -29.57
CA GLN A 109 -18.16 -36.27 -29.86
C GLN A 109 -19.03 -37.52 -29.59
N GLN A 110 -19.27 -37.85 -28.32
CA GLN A 110 -20.32 -38.80 -27.94
C GLN A 110 -21.23 -38.20 -26.87
N ARG A 111 -22.54 -38.25 -27.11
CA ARG A 111 -23.58 -37.78 -26.18
C ARG A 111 -23.51 -38.58 -24.88
N PRO A 112 -23.37 -37.96 -23.70
CA PRO A 112 -23.40 -38.69 -22.43
C PRO A 112 -24.82 -39.15 -22.09
N GLN A 113 -24.94 -40.33 -21.46
CA GLN A 113 -26.19 -41.09 -21.26
C GLN A 113 -27.19 -40.50 -20.24
N ASN A 114 -26.84 -39.45 -19.48
CA ASN A 114 -27.74 -38.84 -18.50
C ASN A 114 -27.92 -37.34 -18.78
N SER A 115 -29.06 -36.99 -19.38
CA SER A 115 -29.51 -35.60 -19.56
C SER A 115 -30.93 -35.48 -19.02
N LEU A 116 -31.19 -34.45 -18.20
CA LEU A 116 -32.56 -34.02 -17.89
C LEU A 116 -32.93 -32.89 -18.85
N HIS A 117 -34.04 -33.06 -19.55
CA HIS A 117 -34.61 -32.06 -20.44
C HIS A 117 -35.83 -31.41 -19.81
N PHE A 118 -35.81 -30.09 -19.70
CA PHE A 118 -36.98 -29.30 -19.30
C PHE A 118 -37.49 -28.51 -20.52
N HIS A 119 -38.77 -28.67 -20.82
CA HIS A 119 -39.46 -27.93 -21.88
C HIS A 119 -40.32 -26.83 -21.26
N LEU A 120 -40.03 -25.58 -21.62
CA LEU A 120 -40.87 -24.43 -21.28
C LEU A 120 -41.33 -23.75 -22.58
N SER A 121 -42.65 -23.71 -22.79
CA SER A 121 -43.29 -22.90 -23.82
C SER A 121 -43.56 -21.51 -23.26
N TYR A 122 -43.18 -20.47 -23.99
CA TYR A 122 -43.46 -19.08 -23.58
C TYR A 122 -43.92 -18.26 -24.78
N GLN A 123 -44.89 -17.35 -24.56
CA GLN A 123 -45.40 -16.49 -25.62
C GLN A 123 -44.71 -15.12 -25.70
N ASN A 124 -43.84 -14.76 -24.75
CA ASN A 124 -43.16 -13.46 -24.72
C ASN A 124 -41.84 -13.53 -23.93
N GLU A 125 -40.70 -13.20 -24.55
CA GLU A 125 -39.35 -13.29 -23.97
C GLU A 125 -39.20 -12.50 -22.66
N LYS A 126 -39.86 -11.34 -22.54
CA LYS A 126 -39.79 -10.52 -21.32
C LYS A 126 -40.44 -11.18 -20.11
N LYS A 127 -41.49 -12.01 -20.31
CA LYS A 127 -42.14 -12.74 -19.22
C LYS A 127 -41.33 -13.97 -18.76
N LEU A 128 -40.56 -14.59 -19.66
CA LEU A 128 -39.67 -15.70 -19.32
C LEU A 128 -38.54 -15.26 -18.39
N ILE A 129 -37.89 -14.13 -18.71
CA ILE A 129 -36.84 -13.54 -17.87
C ILE A 129 -37.40 -13.14 -16.51
N HIS A 130 -38.60 -12.55 -16.48
CA HIS A 130 -39.27 -12.17 -15.23
C HIS A 130 -39.67 -13.37 -14.37
N PHE A 131 -40.14 -14.46 -14.96
CA PHE A 131 -40.49 -15.70 -14.25
C PHE A 131 -39.25 -16.38 -13.65
N ILE A 132 -38.13 -16.39 -14.38
CA ILE A 132 -36.83 -16.89 -13.91
C ILE A 132 -36.33 -16.04 -12.73
N CYS A 133 -36.42 -14.71 -12.81
CA CYS A 133 -36.02 -13.81 -11.73
C CYS A 133 -36.89 -13.92 -10.46
N GLN A 134 -38.18 -14.29 -10.59
CA GLN A 134 -39.10 -14.37 -9.45
C GLN A 134 -39.13 -15.72 -8.75
N ASN A 135 -38.96 -16.83 -9.47
CA ASN A 135 -39.12 -18.19 -8.90
C ASN A 135 -37.79 -18.93 -8.67
N ILE A 136 -36.68 -18.43 -9.21
CA ILE A 136 -35.33 -18.96 -8.95
C ILE A 136 -34.59 -17.87 -8.16
N PHE A 137 -34.58 -18.03 -6.83
CA PHE A 137 -33.91 -17.15 -5.87
C PHE A 137 -32.55 -16.65 -6.38
N LEU A 138 -32.34 -15.32 -6.41
CA LEU A 138 -31.12 -14.58 -6.04
C LEU A 138 -31.34 -13.08 -6.32
N LYS A 139 -31.37 -12.26 -5.25
CA LYS A 139 -31.23 -10.80 -5.35
C LYS A 139 -29.76 -10.45 -5.58
N ASN A 140 -29.50 -9.48 -6.45
CA ASN A 140 -28.20 -8.86 -6.77
C ASN A 140 -27.29 -9.59 -7.78
N VAL A 141 -27.62 -9.51 -9.08
CA VAL A 141 -26.64 -9.67 -10.17
C VAL A 141 -26.93 -8.65 -11.29
N CYS A 142 -25.88 -7.94 -11.71
CA CYS A 142 -25.86 -7.05 -12.87
C CYS A 142 -25.53 -7.88 -14.13
N ILE A 143 -26.31 -7.73 -15.21
CA ILE A 143 -26.18 -8.56 -16.43
C ILE A 143 -25.30 -7.82 -17.44
N SER A 144 -24.20 -8.46 -17.85
CA SER A 144 -23.40 -8.13 -19.04
C SER A 144 -23.16 -9.40 -19.86
N SER A 145 -23.02 -9.24 -21.17
CA SER A 145 -23.43 -10.15 -22.26
C SER A 145 -22.65 -11.46 -22.46
N HIS A 146 -21.99 -12.01 -21.44
CA HIS A 146 -21.31 -13.31 -21.55
C HIS A 146 -21.59 -14.16 -20.31
N ILE A 147 -22.38 -15.23 -20.50
CA ILE A 147 -22.90 -16.10 -19.44
C ILE A 147 -21.77 -16.97 -18.85
N ILE A 148 -21.43 -16.73 -17.58
CA ILE A 148 -20.77 -17.69 -16.68
C ILE A 148 -21.62 -17.72 -15.40
N ILE A 149 -22.26 -18.87 -15.10
CA ILE A 149 -23.09 -19.02 -13.90
C ILE A 149 -22.34 -19.88 -12.88
N CYS A 150 -21.94 -19.27 -11.77
CA CYS A 150 -21.59 -19.92 -10.51
C CYS A 150 -22.79 -19.86 -9.56
N THR A 151 -23.21 -20.98 -8.98
CA THR A 151 -24.25 -21.02 -7.95
C THR A 151 -23.68 -21.43 -6.58
N TYR A 152 -24.06 -20.70 -5.54
CA TYR A 152 -23.89 -21.07 -4.13
C TYR A 152 -25.27 -21.31 -3.49
N ASN A 153 -25.40 -22.32 -2.63
CA ASN A 153 -26.26 -22.28 -1.44
C ASN A 153 -25.87 -23.33 -0.35
N CYS A 154 -25.81 -22.81 0.89
CA CYS A 154 -25.89 -23.35 2.27
C CYS A 154 -26.47 -24.79 2.47
N LEU A 155 -26.10 -25.70 3.40
CA LEU A 155 -25.51 -25.81 4.78
C LEU A 155 -25.15 -27.34 5.02
N PRO A 156 -24.69 -27.88 6.19
CA PRO A 156 -24.04 -27.34 7.41
C PRO A 156 -22.64 -27.98 7.71
N SER A 157 -21.95 -27.44 8.72
CA SER A 157 -20.61 -27.80 9.27
C SER A 157 -19.39 -27.34 8.45
N PRO A 158 -18.37 -26.72 9.10
CA PRO A 158 -17.25 -26.12 8.38
C PRO A 158 -16.30 -27.21 7.89
N PRO A 159 -16.11 -27.39 6.56
CA PRO A 159 -14.98 -28.16 6.10
C PRO A 159 -13.72 -27.33 6.37
N LYS A 160 -12.73 -27.97 7.00
CA LYS A 160 -11.39 -27.42 7.25
C LYS A 160 -10.93 -26.62 6.03
N LYS A 161 -10.72 -25.31 6.20
CA LYS A 161 -10.33 -24.35 5.16
C LYS A 161 -9.26 -24.98 4.27
N ALA A 162 -9.61 -25.31 3.03
CA ALA A 162 -8.64 -25.44 1.97
C ALA A 162 -7.90 -24.10 1.89
N SER A 163 -6.58 -24.16 2.00
CA SER A 163 -5.62 -23.07 1.93
C SER A 163 -5.94 -22.08 0.80
N THR A 164 -6.71 -21.04 1.11
CA THR A 164 -6.90 -19.90 0.21
C THR A 164 -5.55 -19.21 0.08
N CYS A 165 -5.16 -19.02 -1.18
CA CYS A 165 -3.88 -18.52 -1.65
C CYS A 165 -3.40 -17.31 -0.83
N VAL A 166 -2.32 -17.43 -0.05
CA VAL A 166 -1.68 -16.34 0.72
C VAL A 166 -0.93 -15.36 -0.23
N PHE A 167 -1.32 -15.32 -1.51
CA PHE A 167 -0.46 -14.88 -2.62
C PHE A 167 -1.10 -13.83 -3.58
N LEU A 168 -2.00 -12.94 -3.14
CA LEU A 168 -2.66 -11.95 -4.03
C LEU A 168 -2.68 -10.48 -3.55
N GLN A 169 -2.12 -10.14 -2.39
CA GLN A 169 -2.30 -8.84 -1.74
C GLN A 169 -1.86 -7.63 -2.55
N VAL A 170 -0.69 -7.66 -3.21
CA VAL A 170 -0.16 -6.48 -3.93
C VAL A 170 -0.98 -6.17 -5.19
N ARG A 171 -1.45 -7.20 -5.90
CA ARG A 171 -2.30 -7.03 -7.08
C ARG A 171 -3.71 -6.57 -6.71
N GLU A 172 -4.26 -7.07 -5.61
CA GLU A 172 -5.54 -6.60 -5.07
C GLU A 172 -5.46 -5.12 -4.68
N LEU A 173 -4.38 -4.70 -4.02
CA LEU A 173 -4.11 -3.29 -3.73
C LEU A 173 -3.96 -2.45 -5.00
N GLY A 174 -3.35 -2.99 -6.05
CA GLY A 174 -3.27 -2.34 -7.36
C GLY A 174 -4.65 -2.17 -8.02
N ALA A 175 -5.50 -3.20 -7.97
CA ALA A 175 -6.87 -3.14 -8.45
C ALA A 175 -7.75 -2.14 -7.68
N MET A 176 -7.40 -1.87 -6.40
CA MET A 176 -8.00 -0.81 -5.59
C MET A 176 -7.43 0.59 -5.88
N GLY A 177 -6.42 0.72 -6.74
CA GLY A 177 -5.74 1.99 -7.04
C GLY A 177 -4.72 2.43 -5.97
N VAL A 178 -4.47 1.62 -4.95
CA VAL A 178 -3.63 1.97 -3.79
C VAL A 178 -2.13 1.95 -4.12
N MET A 179 -1.72 1.24 -5.18
CA MET A 179 -0.31 1.17 -5.60
C MET A 179 0.17 2.41 -6.37
N ALA A 180 -0.75 3.30 -6.79
CA ALA A 180 -0.45 4.51 -7.56
C ALA A 180 -1.53 5.59 -7.33
N VAL A 181 -1.63 6.09 -6.11
CA VAL A 181 -2.73 6.95 -5.65
C VAL A 181 -2.69 8.36 -6.28
N GLU A 182 -1.54 9.03 -6.24
CA GLU A 182 -1.35 10.39 -6.80
C GLU A 182 -1.15 10.38 -8.33
N VAL A 183 -0.96 9.21 -8.92
CA VAL A 183 -0.65 9.10 -10.35
C VAL A 183 -1.90 9.47 -11.17
N PRO A 184 -1.79 10.34 -12.19
CA PRO A 184 -2.90 10.67 -13.06
C PRO A 184 -3.54 9.45 -13.74
N GLU A 185 -4.84 9.53 -14.02
CA GLU A 185 -5.58 8.47 -14.69
C GLU A 185 -5.00 8.14 -16.08
N GLU A 186 -4.46 9.13 -16.82
CA GLU A 186 -3.82 8.89 -18.12
C GLU A 186 -2.58 7.98 -18.05
N LEU A 187 -1.96 7.86 -16.88
CA LEU A 187 -0.84 6.97 -16.61
C LEU A 187 -1.29 5.69 -15.87
N GLY A 188 -2.60 5.47 -15.75
CA GLY A 188 -3.20 4.30 -15.11
C GLY A 188 -3.21 4.35 -13.58
N GLY A 189 -3.11 5.54 -12.98
CA GLY A 189 -3.24 5.74 -11.54
C GLY A 189 -4.66 6.09 -11.08
N ALA A 190 -4.81 6.37 -9.78
CA ALA A 190 -6.11 6.71 -9.18
C ALA A 190 -6.47 8.21 -9.27
N GLY A 191 -5.54 9.08 -9.67
CA GLY A 191 -5.78 10.53 -9.84
C GLY A 191 -6.16 11.26 -8.55
N MET A 192 -5.86 10.69 -7.37
CA MET A 192 -6.18 11.28 -6.07
C MET A 192 -5.05 12.15 -5.54
N ASP A 193 -5.23 12.71 -4.35
CA ASP A 193 -4.25 13.58 -3.70
C ASP A 193 -3.39 12.82 -2.67
N TYR A 194 -2.42 13.53 -2.07
CA TYR A 194 -1.49 12.93 -1.14
C TYR A 194 -2.10 12.68 0.24
N LEU A 195 -3.18 13.39 0.60
CA LEU A 195 -3.99 13.03 1.78
C LEU A 195 -4.64 11.65 1.59
N ALA A 196 -5.23 11.37 0.42
CA ALA A 196 -5.78 10.05 0.12
C ALA A 196 -4.70 8.95 0.18
N TYR A 197 -3.51 9.24 -0.36
CA TYR A 197 -2.34 8.36 -0.24
C TYR A 197 -1.97 8.08 1.23
N SER A 198 -1.88 9.13 2.05
CA SER A 198 -1.56 9.02 3.48
C SER A 198 -2.57 8.15 4.23
N LEU A 199 -3.88 8.36 3.98
CA LEU A 199 -4.96 7.57 4.57
C LEU A 199 -4.88 6.10 4.15
N ALA A 200 -4.61 5.82 2.87
CA ALA A 200 -4.46 4.46 2.39
C ALA A 200 -3.28 3.75 3.10
N VAL A 201 -2.11 4.39 3.16
CA VAL A 201 -0.94 3.81 3.84
C VAL A 201 -1.20 3.60 5.34
N GLU A 202 -1.84 4.56 6.02
CA GLU A 202 -2.22 4.42 7.45
C GLU A 202 -3.04 3.15 7.69
N GLU A 203 -4.12 2.96 6.93
CA GLU A 203 -5.04 1.84 7.14
C GLU A 203 -4.43 0.50 6.71
N ILE A 204 -3.67 0.46 5.60
CA ILE A 204 -2.94 -0.75 5.19
C ILE A 204 -1.90 -1.15 6.24
N SER A 205 -1.17 -0.18 6.80
CA SER A 205 -0.20 -0.43 7.87
C SER A 205 -0.83 -0.88 9.18
N ARG A 206 -2.10 -0.55 9.42
CA ARG A 206 -2.88 -1.09 10.54
C ARG A 206 -3.03 -2.60 10.43
N GLY A 207 -3.25 -3.12 9.22
CA GLY A 207 -3.26 -4.56 8.99
C GLY A 207 -1.84 -5.17 9.04
N CYS A 208 -0.91 -4.60 8.28
CA CYS A 208 0.45 -5.11 8.14
C CYS A 208 1.45 -3.99 7.81
N GLY A 209 2.35 -3.68 8.76
CA GLY A 209 3.42 -2.69 8.60
C GLY A 209 4.31 -2.93 7.38
N SER A 210 4.61 -4.20 7.05
CA SER A 210 5.35 -4.56 5.84
C SER A 210 4.60 -4.24 4.55
N THR A 211 3.31 -4.55 4.48
CA THR A 211 2.50 -4.28 3.27
C THR A 211 2.38 -2.78 3.04
N GLY A 212 2.17 -2.01 4.11
CA GLY A 212 2.14 -0.55 4.00
C GLY A 212 3.48 0.04 3.52
N LEU A 213 4.63 -0.55 3.89
CA LEU A 213 5.92 -0.14 3.33
C LEU A 213 6.00 -0.42 1.82
N VAL A 214 5.52 -1.56 1.34
CA VAL A 214 5.51 -1.88 -0.10
C VAL A 214 4.70 -0.84 -0.88
N VAL A 215 3.50 -0.50 -0.38
CA VAL A 215 2.64 0.55 -0.94
C VAL A 215 3.36 1.91 -0.93
N SER A 216 3.96 2.27 0.21
CA SER A 216 4.66 3.55 0.38
C SER A 216 5.84 3.67 -0.59
N VAL A 217 6.74 2.69 -0.63
CA VAL A 217 7.92 2.71 -1.50
C VAL A 217 7.53 2.83 -2.97
N ASN A 218 6.50 2.09 -3.42
CA ASN A 218 6.07 2.15 -4.81
C ASN A 218 5.53 3.53 -5.19
N ASN A 219 4.64 4.09 -4.37
CA ASN A 219 4.05 5.41 -4.61
C ASN A 219 5.08 6.54 -4.48
N SER A 220 5.73 6.67 -3.32
CA SER A 220 6.50 7.88 -2.98
C SER A 220 7.95 7.82 -3.44
N LEU A 221 8.61 6.67 -3.31
CA LEU A 221 10.06 6.57 -3.58
C LEU A 221 10.38 6.13 -5.00
N TYR A 222 9.55 5.28 -5.60
CA TYR A 222 9.75 4.84 -6.98
C TYR A 222 9.00 5.73 -7.98
N ILE A 223 7.67 5.74 -7.93
CA ILE A 223 6.86 6.50 -8.89
C ILE A 223 7.02 8.01 -8.69
N GLY A 224 6.99 8.51 -7.46
CA GLY A 224 7.08 9.94 -7.12
C GLY A 224 8.17 10.73 -7.88
N PRO A 225 9.46 10.34 -7.83
CA PRO A 225 10.51 11.05 -8.57
C PRO A 225 10.33 10.95 -10.09
N ILE A 226 9.84 9.83 -10.62
CA ILE A 226 9.62 9.66 -12.06
C ILE A 226 8.47 10.57 -12.52
N LEU A 227 7.38 10.62 -11.77
CA LEU A 227 6.23 11.46 -12.06
C LEU A 227 6.62 12.94 -12.11
N LYS A 228 7.50 13.36 -11.20
CA LYS A 228 7.91 14.76 -11.04
C LYS A 228 9.02 15.19 -12.00
N PHE A 229 9.98 14.33 -12.29
CA PHE A 229 11.21 14.70 -13.02
C PHE A 229 11.40 13.97 -14.35
N GLY A 230 10.57 12.96 -14.64
CA GLY A 230 10.68 12.17 -15.86
C GLY A 230 10.13 12.90 -17.08
N THR A 231 10.68 12.57 -18.25
CA THR A 231 10.06 12.93 -19.55
C THR A 231 8.76 12.16 -19.76
N GLN A 232 7.97 12.50 -20.78
CA GLN A 232 6.73 11.76 -21.06
C GLN A 232 7.02 10.29 -21.38
N GLU A 233 8.05 10.03 -22.19
CA GLU A 233 8.48 8.68 -22.55
C GLU A 233 8.90 7.88 -21.31
N GLN A 234 9.58 8.54 -20.37
CA GLN A 234 9.95 7.91 -19.11
C GLN A 234 8.72 7.62 -18.23
N LYS A 235 7.72 8.50 -18.20
CA LYS A 235 6.49 8.25 -17.44
C LYS A 235 5.74 7.05 -18.01
N ASP A 236 5.57 6.97 -19.32
CA ASP A 236 4.87 5.87 -19.97
C ASP A 236 5.58 4.53 -19.74
N GLN A 237 6.92 4.52 -19.81
CA GLN A 237 7.72 3.31 -19.65
C GLN A 237 7.89 2.88 -18.18
N TRP A 238 8.02 3.83 -17.24
CA TRP A 238 8.47 3.55 -15.87
C TRP A 238 7.42 3.84 -14.78
N ILE A 239 6.24 4.36 -15.12
CA ILE A 239 5.12 4.51 -14.18
C ILE A 239 3.99 3.54 -14.51
N THR A 240 3.46 3.57 -15.73
CA THR A 240 2.26 2.80 -16.12
C THR A 240 2.36 1.31 -15.76
N PRO A 241 3.50 0.61 -15.95
CA PRO A 241 3.61 -0.80 -15.55
C PRO A 241 3.59 -1.08 -14.05
N PHE A 242 3.70 -0.05 -13.20
CA PHE A 242 3.83 -0.13 -11.75
C PHE A 242 2.57 0.34 -11.00
N THR A 243 1.50 0.70 -11.72
CA THR A 243 0.25 1.18 -11.12
C THR A 243 -0.69 0.05 -10.69
N THR A 244 -0.59 -1.11 -11.34
CA THR A 244 -1.50 -2.26 -11.15
C THR A 244 -1.06 -3.23 -10.05
N GLY A 245 0.12 -3.02 -9.45
CA GLY A 245 0.72 -3.97 -8.51
C GLY A 245 1.31 -5.23 -9.17
N GLU A 246 1.31 -5.33 -10.50
CA GLU A 246 2.03 -6.39 -11.22
C GLU A 246 3.54 -6.23 -11.13
N LYS A 247 4.01 -4.99 -11.02
CA LYS A 247 5.40 -4.63 -10.76
C LYS A 247 5.45 -3.70 -9.57
N VAL A 248 6.52 -3.83 -8.80
CA VAL A 248 6.88 -2.85 -7.77
C VAL A 248 8.29 -2.33 -8.05
N GLY A 249 8.56 -1.10 -7.63
CA GLY A 249 9.89 -0.52 -7.72
C GLY A 249 10.59 -0.38 -6.38
N CYS A 250 11.87 0.00 -6.44
CA CYS A 250 12.66 0.37 -5.28
C CYS A 250 13.52 1.63 -5.52
N PHE A 251 14.14 2.11 -4.44
CA PHE A 251 14.86 3.38 -4.40
C PHE A 251 16.23 3.19 -3.76
N ALA A 252 17.28 3.38 -4.55
CA ALA A 252 18.63 2.99 -4.22
C ALA A 252 19.56 4.21 -4.02
N LEU A 253 19.44 4.80 -2.83
CA LEU A 253 20.24 5.94 -2.40
C LEU A 253 21.39 5.53 -1.46
N SER A 254 21.04 4.93 -0.32
CA SER A 254 21.98 4.56 0.74
C SER A 254 23.05 3.59 0.29
N GLU A 255 24.24 3.71 0.86
CA GLU A 255 25.42 2.88 0.55
C GLU A 255 26.06 2.36 1.83
N PRO A 256 26.90 1.31 1.75
CA PRO A 256 27.80 0.98 2.84
C PRO A 256 28.64 2.22 3.22
N GLY A 257 28.55 2.63 4.48
CA GLY A 257 29.24 3.82 5.00
C GLY A 257 28.49 5.15 4.80
N ASN A 258 27.48 5.23 3.92
CA ASN A 258 26.74 6.47 3.63
C ASN A 258 25.21 6.26 3.76
N GLY A 259 24.68 6.54 4.95
CA GLY A 259 23.24 6.57 5.23
C GLY A 259 22.71 8.00 5.28
N SER A 260 22.81 8.62 6.45
CA SER A 260 22.35 9.99 6.69
C SER A 260 23.10 11.04 5.87
N ASP A 261 24.40 10.85 5.62
CA ASP A 261 25.19 11.71 4.73
C ASP A 261 25.06 11.26 3.27
N ALA A 262 23.85 11.36 2.73
CA ALA A 262 23.56 10.97 1.35
C ALA A 262 24.33 11.79 0.29
N GLY A 263 24.91 12.94 0.68
CA GLY A 263 25.71 13.78 -0.19
C GLY A 263 27.11 13.23 -0.47
N ALA A 264 27.57 12.26 0.34
CA ALA A 264 28.87 11.61 0.22
C ALA A 264 28.84 10.33 -0.63
N ALA A 265 27.84 10.16 -1.50
CA ALA A 265 27.66 8.97 -2.33
C ALA A 265 28.91 8.63 -3.17
N SER A 266 29.32 7.38 -3.09
CA SER A 266 30.53 6.81 -3.68
C SER A 266 30.28 5.99 -4.94
N THR A 267 29.05 5.49 -5.15
CA THR A 267 28.64 4.82 -6.41
C THR A 267 28.88 5.76 -7.57
N LEU A 268 29.48 5.26 -8.66
CA LEU A 268 29.85 6.05 -9.83
C LEU A 268 28.99 5.71 -11.03
N ALA A 269 28.77 6.72 -11.86
CA ALA A 269 28.21 6.56 -13.20
C ALA A 269 29.12 7.32 -14.18
N ARG A 270 29.78 6.59 -15.08
CA ARG A 270 30.60 7.18 -16.15
C ARG A 270 29.89 7.03 -17.48
N GLN A 271 29.99 8.05 -18.33
CA GLN A 271 29.46 7.97 -19.69
C GLN A 271 30.49 7.25 -20.58
N GLU A 272 30.06 6.23 -21.30
CA GLU A 272 30.83 5.55 -22.33
C GLU A 272 30.01 5.47 -23.61
N GLY A 273 30.31 6.32 -24.60
CA GLY A 273 29.50 6.42 -25.81
C GLY A 273 28.04 6.80 -25.50
N GLU A 274 27.11 5.93 -25.91
CA GLU A 274 25.66 6.09 -25.73
C GLU A 274 25.12 5.37 -24.47
N GLU A 275 26.00 5.03 -23.53
CA GLU A 275 25.63 4.36 -22.28
C GLU A 275 26.19 5.07 -21.04
N TRP A 276 25.51 4.85 -19.92
CA TRP A 276 26.05 5.03 -18.58
C TRP A 276 26.52 3.70 -18.03
N VAL A 277 27.70 3.68 -17.42
CA VAL A 277 28.28 2.51 -16.76
C VAL A 277 28.36 2.77 -15.27
N LEU A 278 27.52 2.06 -14.51
CA LEU A 278 27.35 2.22 -13.08
C LEU A 278 28.21 1.20 -12.32
N ASN A 279 28.93 1.67 -11.31
CA ASN A 279 29.78 0.85 -10.45
C ASN A 279 29.65 1.28 -8.97
N GLY A 280 29.34 0.34 -8.09
CA GLY A 280 29.23 0.57 -6.65
C GLY A 280 28.20 -0.33 -5.97
N THR A 281 28.00 -0.10 -4.68
CA THR A 281 27.06 -0.90 -3.87
C THR A 281 26.07 0.01 -3.17
N LYS A 282 24.78 -0.28 -3.34
CA LYS A 282 23.70 0.31 -2.57
C LYS A 282 23.30 -0.65 -1.46
N ALA A 283 22.91 -0.11 -0.31
CA ALA A 283 22.65 -0.88 0.90
C ALA A 283 21.25 -0.60 1.47
N TRP A 284 20.66 -1.63 2.07
CA TRP A 284 19.36 -1.56 2.75
C TRP A 284 18.18 -1.23 1.82
N ILE A 285 18.20 -1.73 0.58
CA ILE A 285 17.20 -1.36 -0.42
C ILE A 285 15.94 -2.19 -0.25
N SER A 286 14.85 -1.53 0.13
CA SER A 286 13.53 -2.15 0.30
C SER A 286 12.95 -2.61 -1.04
N ASN A 287 12.18 -3.70 -1.04
CA ASN A 287 11.54 -4.34 -2.21
C ASN A 287 12.51 -4.97 -3.23
N CYS A 288 13.83 -4.87 -3.06
CA CYS A 288 14.79 -5.16 -4.13
C CYS A 288 14.73 -6.57 -4.72
N TRP A 289 14.34 -7.59 -3.95
CA TRP A 289 14.22 -8.96 -4.47
C TRP A 289 12.98 -9.21 -5.32
N ASP A 290 12.06 -8.25 -5.30
CA ASP A 290 10.73 -8.35 -5.90
C ASP A 290 10.47 -7.17 -6.86
N ALA A 291 11.41 -6.23 -6.90
CA ALA A 291 11.32 -5.04 -7.71
C ALA A 291 11.64 -5.37 -9.18
N SER A 292 10.87 -4.79 -10.09
CA SER A 292 11.13 -4.87 -11.53
C SER A 292 11.99 -3.71 -12.05
N ALA A 293 12.24 -2.71 -11.22
CA ALA A 293 13.10 -1.57 -11.52
C ALA A 293 13.48 -0.81 -10.25
N THR A 294 14.53 0.01 -10.35
CA THR A 294 15.03 0.87 -9.28
C THR A 294 15.39 2.25 -9.78
N VAL A 295 15.23 3.26 -8.92
CA VAL A 295 15.87 4.57 -9.07
C VAL A 295 17.22 4.53 -8.36
N VAL A 296 18.33 4.63 -9.09
CA VAL A 296 19.70 4.60 -8.55
C VAL A 296 20.30 6.00 -8.54
N PHE A 297 20.91 6.39 -7.42
CA PHE A 297 21.67 7.64 -7.33
C PHE A 297 23.16 7.35 -7.43
N ALA A 298 23.86 7.97 -8.37
CA ALA A 298 25.28 7.75 -8.58
C ALA A 298 26.01 9.05 -8.95
N THR A 299 27.26 9.17 -8.51
CA THR A 299 28.13 10.31 -8.73
C THR A 299 28.67 10.28 -10.17
N THR A 300 28.29 11.29 -10.95
CA THR A 300 28.76 11.51 -12.33
C THR A 300 29.92 12.49 -12.42
N ASP A 301 30.20 13.24 -11.35
CA ASP A 301 31.35 14.13 -11.21
C ASP A 301 31.71 14.31 -9.73
N LYS A 302 32.83 13.70 -9.30
CA LYS A 302 33.26 13.79 -7.89
C LYS A 302 33.67 15.20 -7.48
N SER A 303 34.16 16.03 -8.41
CA SER A 303 34.65 17.38 -8.10
C SER A 303 33.54 18.32 -7.60
N LEU A 304 32.30 18.02 -7.98
CA LEU A 304 31.11 18.80 -7.64
C LEU A 304 30.42 18.34 -6.34
N LYS A 305 30.98 17.37 -5.61
CA LYS A 305 30.41 16.78 -4.38
C LYS A 305 28.95 16.37 -4.62
N HIS A 306 28.02 16.72 -3.71
CA HIS A 306 26.59 16.40 -3.85
C HIS A 306 25.95 16.95 -5.14
N LYS A 307 26.51 18.02 -5.75
CA LYS A 307 26.04 18.56 -7.03
C LYS A 307 26.49 17.72 -8.25
N GLY A 308 27.35 16.73 -8.03
CA GLY A 308 27.78 15.77 -9.05
C GLY A 308 26.96 14.49 -9.09
N ILE A 309 26.02 14.32 -8.16
CA ILE A 309 25.14 13.14 -8.07
C ILE A 309 24.03 13.26 -9.12
N SER A 310 23.79 12.21 -9.88
CA SER A 310 22.69 12.07 -10.85
C SER A 310 21.79 10.89 -10.46
N ALA A 311 20.57 10.86 -11.00
CA ALA A 311 19.59 9.80 -10.79
C ALA A 311 19.39 8.98 -12.08
N PHE A 312 19.21 7.68 -11.95
CA PHE A 312 19.13 6.74 -13.06
C PHE A 312 18.00 5.72 -12.86
N LEU A 313 17.29 5.41 -13.93
CA LEU A 313 16.28 4.36 -13.98
C LEU A 313 16.95 3.07 -14.44
N VAL A 314 16.94 2.03 -13.62
CA VAL A 314 17.58 0.75 -13.93
C VAL A 314 16.53 -0.37 -13.86
N PRO A 315 16.34 -1.17 -14.91
CA PRO A 315 15.43 -2.31 -14.84
C PRO A 315 16.02 -3.39 -13.93
N MET A 316 15.19 -4.29 -13.43
CA MET A 316 15.61 -5.41 -12.58
C MET A 316 14.89 -6.69 -12.99
N PRO A 317 15.58 -7.82 -13.24
CA PRO A 317 17.05 -7.95 -13.29
C PRO A 317 17.66 -7.24 -14.50
N HIS A 318 18.96 -6.92 -14.43
CA HIS A 318 19.70 -6.27 -15.52
C HIS A 318 21.18 -6.69 -15.52
N PRO A 319 21.84 -6.86 -16.67
CA PRO A 319 23.28 -7.18 -16.71
C PRO A 319 24.12 -6.17 -15.93
N GLY A 320 25.03 -6.69 -15.10
CA GLY A 320 25.86 -5.87 -14.20
C GLY A 320 25.14 -5.41 -12.93
N LEU A 321 23.85 -5.74 -12.72
CA LEU A 321 23.13 -5.55 -11.46
C LEU A 321 22.87 -6.91 -10.81
N SER A 322 23.42 -7.12 -9.62
CA SER A 322 23.15 -8.29 -8.78
C SER A 322 22.64 -7.91 -7.39
N LEU A 323 22.01 -8.87 -6.70
CA LEU A 323 21.45 -8.68 -5.37
C LEU A 323 22.27 -9.42 -4.33
N GLY A 324 22.50 -8.75 -3.19
CA GLY A 324 23.02 -9.40 -1.99
C GLY A 324 22.00 -10.31 -1.32
N LYS A 325 22.42 -10.99 -0.26
CA LYS A 325 21.53 -11.78 0.60
C LYS A 325 20.44 -10.89 1.20
N LYS A 326 19.23 -11.44 1.35
CA LYS A 326 18.16 -10.79 2.12
C LYS A 326 18.61 -10.57 3.58
N GLU A 327 18.38 -9.36 4.07
CA GLU A 327 18.65 -8.97 5.46
C GLU A 327 17.67 -9.67 6.41
N ASP A 328 18.21 -10.22 7.50
CA ASP A 328 17.42 -10.74 8.62
C ASP A 328 17.14 -9.59 9.59
N LYS A 329 15.88 -9.15 9.65
CA LYS A 329 15.46 -7.91 10.29
C LYS A 329 14.67 -8.17 11.56
N LEU A 330 14.74 -7.22 12.50
CA LEU A 330 13.94 -7.21 13.72
C LEU A 330 12.42 -7.24 13.41
N GLY A 331 11.96 -6.31 12.60
CA GLY A 331 10.55 -6.15 12.22
C GLY A 331 10.40 -5.94 10.73
N ILE A 332 9.16 -5.71 10.31
CA ILE A 332 8.70 -5.60 8.93
C ILE A 332 9.26 -6.74 8.05
N ARG A 333 9.33 -7.96 8.60
CA ARG A 333 10.04 -9.09 8.00
C ARG A 333 9.44 -9.59 6.69
N ALA A 334 8.19 -9.24 6.42
CA ALA A 334 7.52 -9.51 5.14
C ALA A 334 7.90 -8.48 4.04
N THR A 335 8.92 -7.64 4.23
CA THR A 335 9.57 -6.86 3.16
C THR A 335 10.95 -7.43 2.82
N SER A 336 11.33 -7.43 1.54
CA SER A 336 12.69 -7.75 1.13
C SER A 336 13.58 -6.53 1.30
N THR A 337 14.79 -6.76 1.77
CA THR A 337 15.82 -5.74 1.96
C THR A 337 17.15 -6.40 1.68
N ALA A 338 17.98 -5.82 0.82
CA ALA A 338 19.29 -6.34 0.49
C ALA A 338 20.17 -5.23 -0.10
N ASN A 339 21.42 -5.58 -0.38
CA ASN A 339 22.30 -4.75 -1.18
C ASN A 339 21.99 -4.91 -2.68
N LEU A 340 22.14 -3.82 -3.44
CA LEU A 340 22.23 -3.84 -4.90
C LEU A 340 23.68 -3.60 -5.27
N ILE A 341 24.27 -4.53 -6.02
CA ILE A 341 25.67 -4.51 -6.42
C ILE A 341 25.69 -4.21 -7.92
N LEU A 342 26.33 -3.09 -8.28
CA LEU A 342 26.47 -2.60 -9.64
C LEU A 342 27.92 -2.79 -10.06
N GLU A 343 28.15 -3.68 -11.03
CA GLU A 343 29.46 -4.02 -11.59
C GLU A 343 29.37 -3.89 -13.11
N ASP A 344 29.94 -2.80 -13.63
CA ASP A 344 29.81 -2.42 -15.04
C ASP A 344 28.37 -2.51 -15.58
N CYS A 345 27.42 -2.06 -14.75
CA CYS A 345 26.00 -2.02 -15.10
C CYS A 345 25.75 -0.96 -16.17
N ARG A 346 25.56 -1.40 -17.42
CA ARG A 346 25.39 -0.55 -18.61
C ARG A 346 23.93 -0.23 -18.87
N ILE A 347 23.56 1.05 -18.91
CA ILE A 347 22.20 1.51 -19.22
C ILE A 347 22.23 2.62 -20.29
N PRO A 348 21.18 2.78 -21.12
CA PRO A 348 21.13 3.85 -22.13
C PRO A 348 21.23 5.26 -21.54
N LEU A 349 21.69 6.25 -22.32
CA LEU A 349 21.71 7.66 -21.86
C LEU A 349 20.34 8.17 -21.41
N GLY A 350 19.28 7.74 -22.10
CA GLY A 350 17.88 8.12 -21.83
C GLY A 350 17.34 7.62 -20.49
N ASN A 351 18.07 6.75 -19.78
CA ASN A 351 17.69 6.28 -18.45
C ASN A 351 18.07 7.27 -17.33
N MET A 352 18.76 8.37 -17.64
CA MET A 352 18.98 9.42 -16.65
C MET A 352 17.66 10.14 -16.32
N LEU A 353 17.34 10.21 -15.02
CA LEU A 353 16.17 10.92 -14.53
C LEU A 353 16.53 12.37 -14.19
N GLY A 354 15.93 13.31 -14.92
CA GLY A 354 16.22 14.73 -14.80
C GLY A 354 17.63 15.12 -15.29
N PRO A 355 18.04 16.38 -15.11
CA PRO A 355 19.35 16.86 -15.58
C PRO A 355 20.53 16.21 -14.84
N ARG A 356 21.67 16.04 -15.53
CA ARG A 356 22.93 15.60 -14.91
C ARG A 356 23.30 16.51 -13.71
N GLY A 357 23.70 15.91 -12.59
CA GLY A 357 24.04 16.61 -11.35
C GLY A 357 22.84 17.01 -10.48
N SER A 358 21.61 16.74 -10.93
CA SER A 358 20.38 17.04 -10.16
C SER A 358 19.94 15.94 -9.19
N GLY A 359 20.63 14.80 -9.18
CA GLY A 359 20.25 13.59 -8.42
C GLY A 359 20.09 13.83 -6.93
N PHE A 360 20.98 14.60 -6.29
CA PHE A 360 20.83 14.91 -4.86
C PHE A 360 19.55 15.74 -4.58
N LYS A 361 19.23 16.70 -5.44
CA LYS A 361 17.98 17.48 -5.33
C LYS A 361 16.76 16.58 -5.53
N ILE A 362 16.80 15.68 -6.51
CA ILE A 362 15.73 14.70 -6.75
C ILE A 362 15.54 13.83 -5.52
N ALA A 363 16.61 13.29 -4.94
CA ALA A 363 16.58 12.47 -3.73
C ALA A 363 15.93 13.23 -2.55
N MET A 364 16.40 14.45 -2.27
CA MET A 364 15.87 15.23 -1.14
C MET A 364 14.39 15.58 -1.30
N GLN A 365 13.95 15.99 -2.50
CA GLN A 365 12.54 16.29 -2.75
C GLN A 365 11.64 15.04 -2.72
N THR A 366 12.20 13.89 -3.10
CA THR A 366 11.52 12.60 -3.00
C THR A 366 11.33 12.21 -1.53
N LEU A 367 12.39 12.31 -0.73
CA LEU A 367 12.35 12.00 0.71
C LEU A 367 11.42 12.93 1.49
N ASP A 368 11.29 14.21 1.11
CA ASP A 368 10.28 15.09 1.72
C ASP A 368 8.87 14.51 1.58
N SER A 369 8.55 13.95 0.41
CA SER A 369 7.25 13.29 0.16
C SER A 369 7.17 11.88 0.77
N GLY A 370 8.28 11.14 0.80
CA GLY A 370 8.38 9.81 1.40
C GLY A 370 8.18 9.81 2.92
N ARG A 371 8.65 10.86 3.61
CA ARG A 371 8.41 11.07 5.06
C ARG A 371 6.94 11.03 5.45
N ILE A 372 6.03 11.52 4.60
CA ILE A 372 4.58 11.43 4.84
C ILE A 372 4.11 9.97 4.77
N GLY A 373 4.62 9.19 3.83
CA GLY A 373 4.35 7.75 3.72
C GLY A 373 4.80 6.98 4.95
N ILE A 374 6.04 7.23 5.41
CA ILE A 374 6.57 6.62 6.63
C ILE A 374 5.82 7.07 7.89
N ALA A 375 5.44 8.34 7.98
CA ALA A 375 4.61 8.84 9.07
C ALA A 375 3.25 8.10 9.10
N SER A 376 2.63 7.91 7.94
CA SER A 376 1.37 7.18 7.79
C SER A 376 1.53 5.70 8.19
N GLN A 377 2.62 5.06 7.78
CA GLN A 377 2.92 3.68 8.14
C GLN A 377 3.10 3.52 9.66
N ALA A 378 3.89 4.40 10.27
CA ALA A 378 4.10 4.42 11.71
C ALA A 378 2.78 4.64 12.47
N LEU A 379 1.92 5.54 11.97
CA LEU A 379 0.60 5.79 12.53
C LEU A 379 -0.32 4.56 12.51
N GLY A 380 -0.33 3.81 11.40
CA GLY A 380 -1.07 2.55 11.31
C GLY A 380 -0.58 1.49 12.31
N ILE A 381 0.74 1.37 12.47
CA ILE A 381 1.35 0.48 13.48
C ILE A 381 0.97 0.93 14.90
N ALA A 382 1.05 2.23 15.19
CA ALA A 382 0.70 2.81 16.49
C ALA A 382 -0.77 2.56 16.84
N GLN A 383 -1.69 2.78 15.88
CA GLN A 383 -3.12 2.53 16.04
C GLN A 383 -3.38 1.04 16.34
N SER A 384 -2.71 0.13 15.64
CA SER A 384 -2.85 -1.32 15.89
C SER A 384 -2.40 -1.73 17.28
N ALA A 385 -1.28 -1.17 17.74
CA ALA A 385 -0.77 -1.41 19.08
C ALA A 385 -1.74 -0.91 20.16
N LEU A 386 -2.35 0.26 19.95
CA LEU A 386 -3.39 0.81 20.81
C LEU A 386 -4.66 -0.06 20.80
N ASP A 387 -5.18 -0.41 19.63
CA ASP A 387 -6.38 -1.24 19.48
C ASP A 387 -6.19 -2.59 20.19
N CYS A 388 -5.01 -3.22 20.03
CA CYS A 388 -4.63 -4.45 20.72
C CYS A 388 -4.63 -4.29 22.26
N ALA A 389 -4.05 -3.18 22.76
CA ALA A 389 -3.98 -2.92 24.19
C ALA A 389 -5.38 -2.66 24.80
N VAL A 390 -6.22 -1.88 24.11
CA VAL A 390 -7.59 -1.57 24.53
C VAL A 390 -8.45 -2.84 24.57
N ASP A 391 -8.42 -3.64 23.51
CA ASP A 391 -9.18 -4.90 23.42
C ASP A 391 -8.79 -5.87 24.55
N TYR A 392 -7.48 -6.05 24.76
CA TYR A 392 -6.99 -6.90 25.85
C TYR A 392 -7.36 -6.36 27.22
N ALA A 393 -7.25 -5.04 27.43
CA ALA A 393 -7.59 -4.42 28.71
C ALA A 393 -9.07 -4.57 29.08
N HIS A 394 -9.95 -4.63 28.08
CA HIS A 394 -11.37 -4.85 28.27
C HIS A 394 -11.71 -6.31 28.62
N LYS A 395 -10.98 -7.28 28.02
CA LYS A 395 -11.25 -8.71 28.18
C LYS A 395 -10.53 -9.35 29.37
N ARG A 396 -9.32 -8.90 29.69
CA ARG A 396 -8.50 -9.50 30.75
C ARG A 396 -9.00 -9.08 32.13
N THR A 397 -9.36 -10.05 32.97
CA THR A 397 -9.69 -9.83 34.38
C THR A 397 -8.48 -10.07 35.29
N ALA A 398 -8.24 -9.14 36.22
CA ALA A 398 -7.35 -9.30 37.36
C ALA A 398 -7.88 -8.48 38.54
N PHE A 399 -7.58 -8.89 39.77
CA PHE A 399 -8.08 -8.20 40.98
C PHE A 399 -9.62 -8.00 40.99
N GLY A 400 -10.36 -8.99 40.48
CA GLY A 400 -11.83 -9.00 40.49
C GLY A 400 -12.53 -8.15 39.40
N ALA A 401 -11.78 -7.51 38.50
CA ALA A 401 -12.35 -6.66 37.45
C ALA A 401 -11.53 -6.71 36.14
N PRO A 402 -12.11 -6.30 34.98
CA PRO A 402 -11.32 -6.01 33.79
C PRO A 402 -10.18 -5.04 34.10
N ILE A 403 -8.97 -5.30 33.59
CA ILE A 403 -7.79 -4.48 33.90
C ILE A 403 -7.92 -3.05 33.38
N GLY A 404 -8.78 -2.80 32.39
CA GLY A 404 -9.15 -1.45 31.93
C GLY A 404 -9.86 -0.60 33.00
N LYS A 405 -10.29 -1.17 34.13
CA LYS A 405 -10.79 -0.42 35.31
C LYS A 405 -9.68 0.05 36.24
N LEU A 406 -8.44 -0.42 36.06
CA LEU A 406 -7.29 -0.01 36.87
C LEU A 406 -6.77 1.32 36.34
N GLN A 407 -6.67 2.32 37.21
CA GLN A 407 -6.25 3.68 36.83
C GLN A 407 -4.89 3.71 36.12
N ALA A 408 -3.94 2.89 36.57
CA ALA A 408 -2.62 2.78 35.94
C ALA A 408 -2.66 2.28 34.49
N VAL A 409 -3.66 1.46 34.12
CA VAL A 409 -3.88 1.02 32.73
C VAL A 409 -4.57 2.13 31.94
N GLN A 410 -5.56 2.81 32.53
CA GLN A 410 -6.27 3.91 31.89
C GLN A 410 -5.33 5.05 31.49
N PHE A 411 -4.36 5.41 32.35
CA PHE A 411 -3.36 6.42 32.02
C PHE A 411 -2.51 6.04 30.81
N LYS A 412 -2.06 4.78 30.73
CA LYS A 412 -1.32 4.30 29.55
C LYS A 412 -2.14 4.41 28.27
N LEU A 413 -3.39 3.95 28.30
CA LEU A 413 -4.27 4.01 27.14
C LEU A 413 -4.57 5.46 26.72
N ALA A 414 -4.73 6.38 27.68
CA ALA A 414 -4.90 7.80 27.42
C ALA A 414 -3.67 8.41 26.75
N ASP A 415 -2.46 8.15 27.27
CA ASP A 415 -1.21 8.65 26.70
C ASP A 415 -0.98 8.11 25.27
N MET A 416 -1.27 6.81 25.05
CA MET A 416 -1.20 6.20 23.73
C MET A 416 -2.17 6.86 22.75
N ALA A 417 -3.42 7.10 23.15
CA ALA A 417 -4.42 7.77 22.32
C ALA A 417 -4.00 9.20 21.95
N VAL A 418 -3.48 9.97 22.91
CA VAL A 418 -2.97 11.33 22.64
C VAL A 418 -1.80 11.30 21.66
N ALA A 419 -0.86 10.37 21.81
CA ALA A 419 0.29 10.23 20.92
C ALA A 419 -0.15 9.93 19.48
N VAL A 420 -1.09 8.99 19.32
CA VAL A 420 -1.65 8.60 18.01
C VAL A 420 -2.39 9.76 17.34
N GLU A 421 -3.30 10.43 18.05
CA GLU A 421 -4.06 11.56 17.47
C GLU A 421 -3.16 12.75 17.12
N SER A 422 -2.17 13.06 17.97
CA SER A 422 -1.22 14.15 17.70
C SER A 422 -0.39 13.87 16.44
N ALA A 423 0.11 12.64 16.29
CA ALA A 423 0.84 12.21 15.10
C ALA A 423 -0.03 12.22 13.84
N ARG A 424 -1.30 11.82 13.94
CA ARG A 424 -2.28 11.86 12.84
C ARG A 424 -2.49 13.26 12.31
N LEU A 425 -2.74 14.22 13.20
CA LEU A 425 -2.96 15.61 12.82
C LEU A 425 -1.74 16.22 12.11
N LEU A 426 -0.52 15.92 12.59
CA LEU A 426 0.72 16.37 11.92
C LEU A 426 0.89 15.73 10.54
N THR A 427 0.61 14.43 10.43
CA THR A 427 0.73 13.68 9.18
C THR A 427 -0.23 14.20 8.12
N TRP A 428 -1.52 14.36 8.46
CA TRP A 428 -2.53 14.88 7.55
C TRP A 428 -2.25 16.33 7.17
N LYS A 429 -1.78 17.17 8.11
CA LYS A 429 -1.35 18.54 7.81
C LYS A 429 -0.23 18.56 6.76
N ALA A 430 0.78 17.70 6.88
CA ALA A 430 1.87 17.63 5.91
C ALA A 430 1.39 17.23 4.51
N ALA A 431 0.48 16.23 4.43
CA ALA A 431 -0.15 15.81 3.19
C ALA A 431 -0.97 16.95 2.54
N MET A 432 -1.84 17.60 3.31
CA MET A 432 -2.65 18.72 2.83
C MET A 432 -1.80 19.93 2.36
N LEU A 433 -0.65 20.19 3.00
CA LEU A 433 0.27 21.23 2.55
C LEU A 433 0.91 20.88 1.21
N LYS A 434 1.29 19.61 1.01
CA LYS A 434 1.77 19.13 -0.28
C LYS A 434 0.69 19.30 -1.36
N ASP A 435 -0.53 18.86 -1.09
CA ASP A 435 -1.67 18.97 -2.02
C ASP A 435 -1.96 20.43 -2.40
N ALA A 436 -1.86 21.32 -1.42
CA ALA A 436 -1.98 22.77 -1.62
C ALA A 436 -0.76 23.42 -2.29
N LYS A 437 0.25 22.63 -2.71
CA LYS A 437 1.52 23.10 -3.31
C LYS A 437 2.27 24.11 -2.44
N LYS A 438 2.11 24.03 -1.12
CA LYS A 438 2.81 24.86 -0.14
C LYS A 438 4.11 24.18 0.30
N PRO A 439 5.09 24.92 0.82
CA PRO A 439 6.23 24.32 1.50
C PRO A 439 5.74 23.39 2.61
N PHE A 440 6.26 22.16 2.65
CA PHE A 440 5.86 21.12 3.59
C PHE A 440 7.03 20.33 4.19
N THR A 441 8.29 20.68 3.84
CA THR A 441 9.50 19.97 4.30
C THR A 441 9.57 19.89 5.82
N LYS A 442 9.26 20.99 6.52
CA LYS A 442 9.27 21.07 7.99
C LYS A 442 8.17 20.18 8.58
N GLU A 443 6.94 20.30 8.08
CA GLU A 443 5.78 19.56 8.55
C GLU A 443 5.89 18.06 8.28
N ALA A 444 6.45 17.65 7.13
CA ALA A 444 6.72 16.25 6.85
C ALA A 444 7.78 15.65 7.80
N ALA A 445 8.82 16.42 8.14
CA ALA A 445 9.81 16.01 9.14
C ALA A 445 9.19 15.90 10.55
N MET A 446 8.35 16.86 10.95
CA MET A 446 7.59 16.80 12.21
C MET A 446 6.65 15.61 12.27
N ALA A 447 5.91 15.35 11.19
CA ALA A 447 5.00 14.21 11.07
C ALA A 447 5.75 12.89 11.22
N LYS A 448 6.83 12.69 10.46
CA LYS A 448 7.63 11.47 10.51
C LYS A 448 8.22 11.24 11.89
N LEU A 449 8.81 12.28 12.49
CA LEU A 449 9.35 12.21 13.85
C LEU A 449 8.27 11.81 14.86
N SER A 450 7.18 12.58 14.93
CA SER A 450 6.10 12.35 15.90
C SER A 450 5.42 11.00 15.73
N ALA A 451 5.14 10.58 14.50
CA ALA A 451 4.48 9.30 14.23
C ALA A 451 5.39 8.10 14.54
N SER A 452 6.68 8.19 14.20
CA SER A 452 7.63 7.10 14.50
C SER A 452 7.83 6.88 16.00
N GLU A 453 7.99 7.96 16.78
CA GLU A 453 8.12 7.87 18.24
C GLU A 453 6.79 7.41 18.89
N ALA A 454 5.64 7.87 18.38
CA ALA A 454 4.34 7.38 18.83
C ALA A 454 4.17 5.88 18.57
N ALA A 455 4.61 5.36 17.43
CA ALA A 455 4.56 3.94 17.10
C ALA A 455 5.41 3.09 18.06
N THR A 456 6.65 3.51 18.33
CA THR A 456 7.53 2.83 19.29
C THR A 456 6.93 2.87 20.70
N PHE A 457 6.44 4.03 21.14
CA PHE A 457 5.80 4.21 22.44
C PHE A 457 4.56 3.30 22.59
N CYS A 458 3.66 3.32 21.60
CA CYS A 458 2.44 2.52 21.64
C CYS A 458 2.75 1.02 21.55
N GLY A 459 3.70 0.59 20.70
CA GLY A 459 4.16 -0.79 20.65
C GLY A 459 4.69 -1.27 21.99
N HIS A 460 5.52 -0.45 22.65
CA HIS A 460 6.09 -0.76 23.96
C HIS A 460 5.02 -0.82 25.07
N GLN A 461 4.12 0.18 25.14
CA GLN A 461 3.05 0.18 26.13
C GLN A 461 2.02 -0.93 25.89
N SER A 462 1.77 -1.32 24.64
CA SER A 462 0.89 -2.44 24.30
C SER A 462 1.40 -3.74 24.94
N ILE A 463 2.70 -4.04 24.78
CA ILE A 463 3.34 -5.19 25.45
C ILE A 463 3.14 -5.09 26.98
N GLN A 464 3.36 -3.91 27.55
CA GLN A 464 3.23 -3.70 28.99
C GLN A 464 1.80 -3.91 29.51
N VAL A 465 0.77 -3.50 28.77
CA VAL A 465 -0.64 -3.70 29.12
C VAL A 465 -1.02 -5.17 29.02
N LEU A 466 -0.50 -5.89 28.03
CA LEU A 466 -0.75 -7.33 27.87
C LEU A 466 0.02 -8.19 28.89
N GLY A 467 1.09 -7.66 29.48
CA GLY A 467 1.95 -8.38 30.42
C GLY A 467 2.68 -9.52 29.72
N GLY A 468 2.75 -10.70 30.34
CA GLY A 468 3.41 -11.88 29.75
C GLY A 468 2.85 -12.27 28.38
N MET A 469 1.54 -12.05 28.13
CA MET A 469 0.93 -12.31 26.83
C MET A 469 1.42 -11.36 25.74
N GLY A 470 1.90 -10.16 26.11
CA GLY A 470 2.46 -9.20 25.17
C GLY A 470 3.85 -9.57 24.66
N TYR A 471 4.55 -10.46 25.37
CA TYR A 471 5.92 -10.88 25.05
C TYR A 471 5.97 -12.12 24.14
N VAL A 472 4.88 -12.89 24.08
CA VAL A 472 4.83 -14.13 23.29
C VAL A 472 4.24 -13.88 21.89
N THR A 473 4.72 -14.64 20.91
CA THR A 473 4.34 -14.49 19.49
C THR A 473 2.93 -15.01 19.14
N ASP A 474 2.13 -15.37 20.15
CA ASP A 474 0.71 -15.73 20.02
C ASP A 474 -0.16 -14.47 19.96
N MET A 475 0.34 -13.34 20.47
CA MET A 475 -0.33 -12.04 20.41
C MET A 475 0.43 -11.10 19.46
N PRO A 476 -0.26 -10.18 18.76
CA PRO A 476 0.37 -9.32 17.78
C PRO A 476 1.21 -8.16 18.38
N ALA A 477 1.13 -7.92 19.69
CA ALA A 477 1.77 -6.78 20.35
C ALA A 477 3.29 -6.73 20.15
N GLU A 478 3.98 -7.87 20.27
CA GLU A 478 5.43 -7.95 20.08
C GLU A 478 5.84 -7.57 18.64
N ARG A 479 5.05 -8.02 17.65
CA ARG A 479 5.25 -7.68 16.24
C ARG A 479 5.09 -6.19 15.98
N HIS A 480 4.06 -5.55 16.56
CA HIS A 480 3.87 -4.10 16.41
C HIS A 480 5.07 -3.30 16.93
N TYR A 481 5.66 -3.71 18.06
CA TYR A 481 6.87 -3.07 18.57
C TYR A 481 8.09 -3.28 17.65
N ARG A 482 8.30 -4.51 17.16
CA ARG A 482 9.38 -4.81 16.20
C ARG A 482 9.23 -4.01 14.91
N ASP A 483 8.01 -3.96 14.36
CA ASP A 483 7.69 -3.23 13.14
C ASP A 483 7.85 -1.71 13.32
N ALA A 484 7.47 -1.16 14.48
CA ALA A 484 7.59 0.26 14.77
C ALA A 484 9.05 0.74 14.77
N ARG A 485 9.99 -0.09 15.26
CA ARG A 485 11.36 0.34 15.54
C ARG A 485 12.07 0.94 14.31
N ILE A 486 11.88 0.37 13.13
CA ILE A 486 12.57 0.85 11.92
C ILE A 486 12.07 2.23 11.47
N THR A 487 10.86 2.63 11.88
CA THR A 487 10.24 3.88 11.45
C THR A 487 10.97 5.11 11.94
N GLU A 488 11.72 5.03 13.05
CA GLU A 488 12.58 6.10 13.53
C GLU A 488 13.92 6.19 12.77
N ILE A 489 14.29 5.17 11.99
CA ILE A 489 15.63 5.03 11.40
C ILE A 489 15.62 5.38 9.91
N TYR A 490 14.79 4.72 9.10
CA TYR A 490 14.84 4.91 7.65
C TYR A 490 14.17 6.21 7.18
N GLU A 491 14.38 6.57 5.91
CA GLU A 491 13.92 7.84 5.30
C GLU A 491 14.34 9.09 6.11
N GLY A 492 15.52 9.00 6.70
CA GLY A 492 16.11 9.97 7.62
C GLY A 492 15.79 9.62 9.07
N THR A 493 16.83 9.41 9.87
CA THR A 493 16.67 9.09 11.29
C THR A 493 15.94 10.20 12.04
N SER A 494 15.40 9.91 13.22
CA SER A 494 14.77 10.91 14.09
C SER A 494 15.69 12.11 14.36
N GLU A 495 17.00 11.91 14.45
CA GLU A 495 18.00 12.98 14.57
C GLU A 495 18.07 13.84 13.30
N ILE A 496 18.07 13.20 12.12
CA ILE A 496 18.02 13.93 10.84
C ILE A 496 16.72 14.72 10.71
N GLN A 497 15.58 14.18 11.16
CA GLN A 497 14.33 14.95 11.16
C GLN A 497 14.45 16.18 12.06
N ARG A 498 15.05 16.06 13.26
CA ARG A 498 15.30 17.20 14.15
C ARG A 498 16.18 18.26 13.49
N LEU A 499 17.22 17.87 12.75
CA LEU A 499 18.07 18.79 11.99
C LEU A 499 17.28 19.50 10.88
N VAL A 500 16.42 18.78 10.15
CA VAL A 500 15.55 19.38 9.12
C VAL A 500 14.59 20.39 9.75
N ILE A 501 13.93 20.02 10.85
CA ILE A 501 12.99 20.89 11.58
C ILE A 501 13.70 22.15 12.06
N ALA A 502 14.82 22.00 12.78
CA ALA A 502 15.60 23.14 13.27
C ALA A 502 16.09 24.03 12.13
N GLY A 503 16.58 23.44 11.04
CA GLY A 503 17.08 24.18 9.89
C GLY A 503 15.98 24.95 9.14
N GLN A 504 14.77 24.43 9.05
CA GLN A 504 13.63 25.17 8.46
C GLN A 504 13.12 26.24 9.42
N LEU A 505 12.99 25.91 10.71
CA LEU A 505 12.53 26.85 11.72
C LEU A 505 13.45 28.07 11.79
N LEU A 506 14.76 27.89 11.86
CA LEU A 506 15.70 29.01 11.93
C LEU A 506 15.59 29.94 10.71
N LYS A 507 15.39 29.40 9.50
CA LYS A 507 15.23 30.18 8.27
C LYS A 507 13.98 31.08 8.28
N GLU A 508 12.93 30.70 9.01
CA GLU A 508 11.69 31.50 9.10
C GLU A 508 11.87 32.77 9.95
N TYR A 509 12.90 32.81 10.79
CA TYR A 509 13.19 33.94 11.69
C TYR A 509 14.44 34.72 11.27
N VAL A 510 15.08 34.37 10.15
CA VAL A 510 16.11 35.22 9.54
C VAL A 510 15.40 36.35 8.80
N PRO A 511 15.69 37.63 9.13
CA PRO A 511 15.02 38.79 8.55
C PRO A 511 15.34 39.01 7.07
#